data_AF-A0A9E6CTZ4-F1
#
_entry.id   AF-A0A9E6CTZ4-F1
#
_cell.length_a   1.000
_cell.length_b   1.000
_cell.length_c   1.000
_cell.angle_alpha   90.00
_cell.angle_beta   90.00
_cell.angle_gamma   90.00
#
_symmetry.space_group_name_H-M   'P 1'
#
loop_
_entity.id
_entity.type
_entity.pdbx_description
1 polymer ?
#
loop_
_entity_poly.entity_id
_entity_poly.type
_entity_poly.pdbx_seq_one_letter_code
_entity_poly.pdbx_strand_id
1 'polypeptide(L)'
;VFPVNAGNTYFYWLESVDYSGGTENFGPISLTIPEDEWENPNSPEIPKNYGLHQNYPNPFNPNTEISFMLKESCIGELSIYNIKGQKI
;
A
#
# COMPACT_ATOMS: atom_id res chain seq x y z
N VAL A 1 13.27 18.70 9.84
CA VAL A 1 12.59 17.40 9.97
C VAL A 1 13.31 16.66 11.09
N PHE A 2 12.62 16.29 12.18
CA PHE A 2 13.25 15.51 13.24
C PHE A 2 13.53 14.09 12.72
N PRO A 3 14.71 13.52 12.96
CA PRO A 3 15.00 12.16 12.54
C PRO A 3 14.07 11.18 13.27
N VAL A 4 13.52 10.23 12.51
CA VAL A 4 12.79 9.09 13.06
C VAL A 4 13.84 8.04 13.44
N ASN A 5 13.87 7.65 14.72
CA ASN A 5 14.83 6.70 15.26
C ASN A 5 14.11 5.39 15.56
N ALA A 6 14.76 4.28 15.22
CA ALA A 6 14.34 2.94 15.63
C ALA A 6 14.31 2.80 17.17
N GLY A 7 13.41 1.97 17.69
CA GLY A 7 13.21 1.76 19.13
C GLY A 7 12.36 2.83 19.84
N ASN A 8 12.05 3.95 19.17
CA ASN A 8 11.24 5.03 19.75
C ASN A 8 9.75 4.87 19.46
N THR A 9 8.93 5.35 20.41
CA THR A 9 7.48 5.49 20.26
C THR A 9 7.12 6.93 19.95
N TYR A 10 6.40 7.14 18.86
CA TYR A 10 5.91 8.43 18.40
C TYR A 10 4.40 8.53 18.60
N PHE A 11 3.92 9.71 18.99
CA PHE A 11 2.49 10.01 19.13
C PHE A 11 2.09 11.03 18.06
N TYR A 12 0.97 10.78 17.39
CA TYR A 12 0.42 11.69 16.40
C TYR A 12 -1.10 11.82 16.53
N TRP A 13 -1.59 12.95 16.05
CA TRP A 13 -3.01 13.20 15.82
C TRP A 13 -3.24 13.22 14.31
N LEU A 14 -4.38 12.69 13.88
CA LEU A 14 -4.86 12.79 12.52
C LEU A 14 -6.03 13.76 12.50
N GLU A 15 -6.02 14.69 11.55
CA GLU A 15 -7.16 15.55 11.25
C GLU A 15 -7.68 15.14 9.87
N SER A 16 -8.94 14.75 9.80
CA SER A 16 -9.67 14.57 8.55
C SER A 16 -10.40 15.87 8.23
N VAL A 17 -10.29 16.33 6.99
CA VAL A 17 -11.02 17.50 6.48
C VAL A 17 -11.85 17.07 5.29
N ASP A 18 -13.17 17.22 5.38
CA ASP A 18 -14.06 16.91 4.28
C ASP A 18 -14.09 18.03 3.21
N TYR A 19 -14.72 17.76 2.05
CA TYR A 19 -14.82 18.75 0.96
C TYR A 19 -15.67 19.99 1.31
N SER A 20 -16.47 19.93 2.37
CA SER A 20 -17.23 21.06 2.92
C SER A 20 -16.47 21.85 4.00
N GLY A 21 -15.25 21.43 4.35
CA GLY A 21 -14.43 22.04 5.40
C GLY A 21 -14.81 21.60 6.82
N GLY A 22 -15.65 20.58 6.97
CA GLY A 22 -15.86 19.90 8.25
C GLY A 22 -14.60 19.16 8.66
N THR A 23 -14.22 19.28 9.94
CA THR A 23 -13.02 18.63 10.47
C THR A 23 -13.35 17.62 11.55
N GLU A 24 -12.62 16.51 11.53
CA GLU A 24 -12.68 15.47 12.55
C GLU A 24 -11.27 15.12 13.01
N ASN A 25 -11.04 15.14 14.32
CA ASN A 25 -9.74 14.83 14.91
C ASN A 25 -9.74 13.43 15.52
N PHE A 26 -8.72 12.66 15.19
CA PHE A 26 -8.48 11.31 15.70
C PHE A 26 -7.15 11.26 16.44
N GLY A 27 -7.15 10.75 17.67
CA GLY A 27 -5.93 10.48 18.42
C GLY A 27 -6.03 10.67 19.94
N PRO A 28 -4.90 10.55 20.66
CA PRO A 28 -3.56 10.27 20.12
C PRO A 28 -3.38 8.81 19.70
N ILE A 29 -2.76 8.59 18.53
CA ILE A 29 -2.34 7.26 18.07
C ILE A 29 -0.83 7.14 18.30
N SER A 30 -0.38 5.99 18.79
CA SER A 30 1.04 5.70 19.00
C SER A 30 1.59 4.73 17.97
N LEU A 31 2.78 5.02 17.43
CA LEU A 31 3.55 4.15 16.54
C LEU A 31 4.92 3.90 17.15
N THR A 32 5.27 2.63 17.38
CA THR A 32 6.62 2.22 17.78
C THR A 32 7.39 1.76 16.54
N ILE A 33 8.56 2.33 16.29
CA ILE A 33 9.42 1.91 15.19
C ILE A 33 10.23 0.70 15.66
N PRO A 34 10.03 -0.51 15.12
CA PRO A 34 10.81 -1.67 15.52
C PRO A 34 12.30 -1.46 15.18
N GLU A 35 13.19 -2.03 16.00
CA GLU A 35 14.64 -2.02 15.74
C GLU A 35 15.02 -2.98 14.60
N ASP A 36 14.25 -4.05 14.41
CA ASP A 36 14.42 -5.00 13.34
C ASP A 36 13.45 -4.71 12.17
N GLU A 37 14.00 -4.58 10.96
CA GLU A 37 13.30 -4.09 9.75
C GLU A 37 12.17 -5.00 9.23
N TRP A 38 11.96 -6.17 9.82
CA TRP A 38 11.15 -7.23 9.20
C TRP A 38 9.76 -7.46 9.78
N GLU A 39 9.49 -7.10 11.03
CA GLU A 39 8.15 -7.26 11.61
C GLU A 39 7.84 -6.14 12.61
N ASN A 40 6.91 -5.26 12.26
CA ASN A 40 6.22 -4.46 13.24
C ASN A 40 4.97 -5.26 13.70
N PRO A 41 4.97 -5.88 14.89
CA PRO A 41 3.85 -6.68 15.36
C PRO A 41 2.56 -5.86 15.60
N ASN A 42 2.67 -4.52 15.60
CA ASN A 42 1.55 -3.59 15.78
C ASN A 42 1.28 -2.73 14.53
N SER A 43 1.92 -3.02 13.39
CA SER A 43 1.47 -2.42 12.14
C SER A 43 0.04 -2.90 11.92
N PRO A 44 -0.95 -2.01 11.73
CA PRO A 44 -2.26 -2.44 11.29
C PRO A 44 -2.03 -3.26 10.03
N GLU A 45 -2.38 -4.54 10.08
CA GLU A 45 -2.27 -5.45 8.96
C GLU A 45 -3.22 -4.89 7.90
N ILE A 46 -2.69 -4.07 6.99
CA ILE A 46 -3.49 -3.52 5.90
C ILE A 46 -3.97 -4.75 5.16
N PRO A 47 -5.27 -5.06 5.18
CA PRO A 47 -5.73 -6.30 4.61
C PRO A 47 -5.42 -6.21 3.12
N LYS A 48 -4.45 -7.02 2.67
CA LYS A 48 -4.03 -7.17 1.27
C LYS A 48 -5.14 -7.91 0.53
N ASN A 49 -6.33 -7.31 0.50
CA ASN A 49 -7.51 -7.85 -0.14
C ASN A 49 -7.33 -7.90 -1.66
N TYR A 50 -6.52 -6.99 -2.20
CA TYR A 50 -6.24 -6.87 -3.61
C TYR A 50 -4.77 -6.49 -3.78
N GLY A 51 -4.09 -7.10 -4.75
CA GLY A 51 -2.70 -6.79 -5.02
C GLY A 51 -2.34 -7.11 -6.46
N LEU A 52 -1.65 -6.18 -7.13
CA LEU A 52 -0.99 -6.43 -8.41
C LEU A 52 0.51 -6.46 -8.16
N HIS A 53 1.15 -7.58 -8.45
CA HIS A 53 2.60 -7.71 -8.32
C HIS A 53 3.28 -7.14 -9.56
N GLN A 54 4.56 -6.78 -9.40
CA GLN A 54 5.40 -6.42 -10.54
C GLN A 54 5.44 -7.57 -11.54
N ASN A 55 5.35 -7.24 -12.81
CA ASN A 55 5.47 -8.25 -13.85
C ASN A 55 6.90 -8.79 -13.88
N TYR A 56 7.06 -10.12 -13.89
CA TYR A 56 8.37 -10.77 -13.87
C TYR A 56 8.47 -11.89 -14.90
N PRO A 57 9.55 -11.97 -15.69
CA PRO A 57 10.70 -11.07 -15.67
C PRO A 57 10.47 -9.78 -16.49
N ASN A 58 10.87 -8.64 -15.92
CA ASN A 58 10.96 -7.30 -16.52
C ASN A 58 12.32 -6.73 -16.06
N PRO A 59 13.24 -6.24 -16.93
CA PRO A 59 13.06 -5.75 -18.30
C PRO A 59 13.60 -6.65 -19.45
N PHE A 60 12.97 -6.51 -20.63
CA PHE A 60 13.30 -7.11 -21.95
C PHE A 60 13.17 -8.64 -22.11
N ASN A 61 12.15 -9.25 -21.49
CA ASN A 61 11.74 -10.60 -21.88
C ASN A 61 10.51 -10.56 -22.80
N PRO A 62 10.47 -11.38 -23.87
CA PRO A 62 9.30 -11.48 -24.75
C PRO A 62 8.07 -12.05 -24.02
N ASN A 63 8.27 -12.70 -22.88
CA ASN A 63 7.22 -13.21 -21.99
C ASN A 63 7.45 -12.68 -20.57
N THR A 64 6.36 -12.32 -19.88
CA THR A 64 6.38 -11.87 -18.48
C THR A 64 5.12 -12.39 -17.79
N GLU A 65 5.23 -12.71 -16.51
CA GLU A 65 4.12 -13.16 -15.67
C GLU A 65 3.59 -11.99 -14.84
N ILE A 66 2.26 -11.84 -14.80
CA ILE A 66 1.57 -10.80 -14.03
C ILE A 66 0.76 -11.49 -12.93
N SER A 67 1.29 -11.49 -11.71
CA SER A 67 0.61 -12.13 -10.57
C SER A 67 -0.29 -11.12 -9.85
N PHE A 68 -1.52 -11.54 -9.54
CA PHE A 68 -2.49 -10.72 -8.82
C PHE A 68 -3.14 -11.51 -7.67
N MET A 69 -3.69 -10.79 -6.70
CA MET A 69 -4.37 -11.35 -5.54
C MET A 69 -5.78 -10.77 -5.48
N LEU A 70 -6.77 -11.64 -5.23
CA LEU A 70 -8.17 -11.29 -5.00
C LEU A 70 -8.58 -11.79 -3.62
N LYS A 71 -9.39 -11.00 -2.91
CA LYS A 71 -9.90 -11.32 -1.58
C LYS A 71 -10.78 -12.56 -1.59
N GLU A 72 -11.55 -12.72 -2.66
CA GLU A 72 -12.50 -13.80 -2.87
C GLU A 72 -12.64 -14.08 -4.37
N SER A 73 -13.17 -15.26 -4.73
CA SER A 73 -13.40 -15.60 -6.14
C SER A 73 -14.45 -14.67 -6.74
N CYS A 74 -14.07 -13.90 -7.74
CA CYS A 74 -14.94 -12.98 -8.46
C CYS A 74 -14.63 -12.98 -9.97
N ILE A 75 -15.50 -12.33 -10.75
CA ILE A 75 -15.25 -12.10 -12.17
C ILE A 75 -14.38 -10.84 -12.29
N GLY A 76 -13.19 -10.98 -12.86
CA GLY A 76 -12.26 -9.88 -13.12
C GLY A 76 -11.89 -9.79 -14.60
N GLU A 77 -11.53 -8.59 -15.05
CA GLU A 77 -10.98 -8.35 -16.39
C GLU A 77 -9.55 -7.81 -16.27
N LEU A 78 -8.61 -8.45 -16.97
CA LEU A 78 -7.26 -7.95 -17.17
C LEU A 78 -7.11 -7.48 -18.62
N SER A 79 -6.82 -6.19 -18.81
CA SER A 79 -6.58 -5.59 -20.13
C SER A 79 -5.18 -4.97 -20.18
N ILE A 80 -4.42 -5.30 -21.22
CA ILE A 80 -3.06 -4.80 -21.44
C ILE A 80 -3.09 -3.80 -22.58
N TYR A 81 -2.46 -2.63 -22.40
CA TYR A 81 -2.41 -1.57 -23.39
C TYR A 81 -0.97 -1.21 -23.74
N ASN A 82 -0.73 -0.90 -25.01
CA ASN A 82 0.53 -0.31 -25.44
C ASN A 82 0.59 1.20 -25.17
N ILE A 83 1.75 1.82 -25.42
CA ILE A 83 1.96 3.27 -25.22
C ILE A 83 1.05 4.17 -26.09
N LYS A 84 0.42 3.61 -27.14
CA LYS A 84 -0.55 4.30 -28.00
C LYS A 84 -1.99 4.13 -27.51
N GLY A 85 -2.20 3.49 -26.36
CA GLY A 85 -3.52 3.20 -25.80
C GLY A 85 -4.29 2.08 -26.51
N GLN A 86 -3.60 1.24 -27.29
CA GLN A 86 -4.25 0.12 -27.99
C GLN A 86 -4.16 -1.13 -27.12
N LYS A 87 -5.27 -1.87 -27.01
CA LYS A 87 -5.31 -3.17 -26.35
C LYS A 87 -4.46 -4.16 -27.15
N ILE A 88 -3.59 -4.91 -26.47
CA ILE A 88 -2.73 -5.97 -27.06
C ILE A 88 -3.12 -7.35 -26.57
#